data_AF-A0A1V3P773-F1
#
_entry.id   AF-A0A1V3P773-F1
#
_cell.length_a   1.000
_cell.length_b   1.000
_cell.length_c   1.000
_cell.angle_alpha   90.00
_cell.angle_beta   90.00
_cell.angle_gamma   90.00
#
_symmetry.space_group_name_H-M   'P 1'
#
loop_
_entity.id
_entity.type
_entity.pdbx_description
1 polymer ?
#
loop_
_entity_poly.entity_id
_entity_poly.type
_entity_poly.pdbx_seq_one_letter_code
_entity_poly.pdbx_strand_id
1 'polypeptide(L)' 'MSASDRVDWQAWRKARKLEQQRHRRGRHPRIDYYPSEDVLALIRERTHGRVGGDQSSVIDELVRMAFRNKIGRFRNGGQG' A
#
# COMPACT_ATOMS: atom_id res chain seq x y z
N MET A 1 -23.51 18.33 -24.31
CA MET A 1 -23.24 16.95 -23.91
C MET A 1 -24.57 16.31 -23.55
N SER A 2 -25.01 15.34 -24.34
CA SER A 2 -26.31 14.71 -24.23
C SER A 2 -26.37 13.78 -23.00
N ALA A 3 -27.58 13.39 -22.58
CA ALA A 3 -27.76 12.37 -21.56
C ALA A 3 -27.10 11.03 -21.96
N SER A 4 -27.09 10.69 -23.26
CA SER A 4 -26.41 9.51 -23.80
C SER A 4 -24.90 9.60 -23.63
N ASP A 5 -24.30 10.74 -23.98
CA ASP A 5 -22.84 10.97 -23.87
C ASP A 5 -22.36 10.79 -22.43
N ARG A 6 -23.18 11.18 -21.45
CA ARG A 6 -22.88 11.03 -20.02
C ARG A 6 -22.92 9.56 -19.58
N VAL A 7 -23.88 8.78 -20.10
CA VAL A 7 -23.97 7.35 -19.83
C VAL A 7 -22.78 6.61 -20.43
N ASP A 8 -22.44 6.91 -21.68
CA ASP A 8 -21.30 6.30 -22.38
C ASP A 8 -19.97 6.63 -21.68
N TRP A 9 -19.78 7.88 -21.27
CA TRP A 9 -18.60 8.28 -20.50
C TRP A 9 -18.51 7.56 -19.14
N GLN A 10 -19.64 7.37 -18.44
CA GLN A 10 -19.66 6.63 -17.18
C GLN A 10 -19.33 5.15 -17.39
N ALA A 11 -19.85 4.53 -18.46
CA ALA A 11 -19.58 3.14 -18.81
C ALA A 11 -18.08 2.94 -19.11
N TRP A 12 -17.50 3.80 -19.97
CA TRP A 12 -16.07 3.79 -20.26
C TRP A 12 -15.21 3.96 -18.99
N ARG A 13 -15.57 4.92 -18.14
CA ARG A 13 -14.84 5.19 -16.89
C ARG A 13 -14.86 3.97 -15.95
N LYS A 14 -15.99 3.29 -15.82
CA LYS A 14 -16.12 2.06 -15.01
C LYS A 14 -15.28 0.93 -15.59
N ALA A 15 -15.37 0.68 -16.89
CA ALA A 15 -14.61 -0.37 -17.58
C ALA A 15 -13.10 -0.16 -17.41
N ARG A 16 -12.61 1.06 -17.64
CA ARG A 16 -11.20 1.43 -17.48
C ARG A 16 -10.71 1.26 -16.04
N LYS A 17 -11.53 1.58 -15.03
CA LYS A 17 -11.20 1.34 -13.62
C LYS A 17 -11.07 -0.16 -13.31
N LEU A 18 -11.96 -1.00 -13.86
CA LEU A 18 -11.90 -2.45 -13.67
C LEU A 18 -10.66 -3.06 -14.31
N GLU A 19 -10.31 -2.64 -15.52
CA GLU A 19 -9.09 -3.06 -16.20
C GLU A 19 -7.83 -2.69 -15.40
N GLN A 20 -7.75 -1.45 -14.91
CA GLN A 20 -6.65 -1.03 -14.04
C GLN A 20 -6.57 -1.87 -12.75
N GLN A 21 -7.71 -2.22 -12.16
CA GLN A 21 -7.75 -3.10 -11.00
C GLN A 21 -7.26 -4.52 -11.34
N ARG A 22 -7.65 -5.09 -12.49
CA ARG A 22 -7.17 -6.40 -12.96
C ARG A 22 -5.65 -6.38 -13.13
N HIS A 23 -5.12 -5.38 -13.84
CA HIS A 23 -3.69 -5.21 -14.03
C HIS A 23 -2.94 -5.09 -12.70
N ARG A 24 -3.45 -4.26 -11.78
CA ARG A 24 -2.84 -4.07 -10.46
C ARG A 24 -2.85 -5.36 -9.63
N ARG A 25 -3.94 -6.14 -9.67
CA ARG A 25 -4.06 -7.43 -8.98
C ARG A 25 -3.19 -8.54 -9.61
N GLY A 26 -2.97 -8.49 -10.93
CA GLY A 26 -2.05 -9.40 -11.60
C GLY A 26 -0.59 -9.12 -11.26
N ARG A 27 -0.23 -7.86 -10.98
CA ARG A 27 1.15 -7.45 -10.66
C ARG A 27 1.46 -7.44 -9.15
N HIS A 28 0.48 -7.13 -8.31
CA HIS A 28 0.65 -7.03 -6.86
C HIS A 28 -0.29 -8.01 -6.15
N PRO A 29 0.26 -9.08 -5.53
CA PRO A 29 -0.53 -10.01 -4.72
C PRO A 29 -1.36 -9.27 -3.68
N ARG A 30 -2.62 -9.64 -3.54
CA ARG A 30 -3.46 -9.13 -2.45
C ARG A 30 -3.10 -9.91 -1.19
N ILE A 31 -2.58 -9.19 -0.20
CA ILE A 31 -2.31 -9.74 1.12
C ILE A 31 -3.39 -9.18 2.04
N ASP A 32 -4.20 -10.06 2.63
CA ASP A 32 -5.10 -9.66 3.69
C ASP A 32 -4.28 -9.52 4.97
N TYR A 33 -4.05 -8.26 5.36
CA TYR A 33 -3.24 -7.89 6.50
C TYR A 33 -4.12 -7.33 7.61
N TYR A 34 -4.15 -8.03 8.74
CA TYR A 34 -4.93 -7.67 9.92
C TYR A 34 -3.96 -7.32 11.06
N PRO A 35 -3.56 -6.04 11.21
CA PRO A 35 -2.65 -5.64 12.28
C PRO A 35 -3.33 -5.77 13.65
N SER A 36 -2.54 -6.01 14.69
CA SER A 36 -3.00 -5.80 16.07
C SER A 36 -3.33 -4.32 16.31
N GLU A 37 -4.06 -4.03 17.39
CA GLU A 37 -4.46 -2.66 17.71
C GLU A 37 -3.26 -1.72 17.87
N ASP A 38 -2.19 -2.17 18.54
CA ASP A 38 -0.96 -1.39 18.72
C ASP A 38 -0.27 -1.06 17.40
N VAL A 39 -0.19 -2.04 16.50
CA VAL A 39 0.42 -1.85 15.17
C VAL A 39 -0.43 -0.91 14.33
N LEU A 40 -1.76 -1.01 14.44
CA LEU A 40 -2.68 -0.11 13.76
C LEU A 40 -2.53 1.33 14.26
N ALA A 41 -2.37 1.53 15.57
CA ALA A 41 -2.12 2.84 16.16
C ALA A 41 -0.82 3.45 15.62
N LEU A 42 0.27 2.68 15.59
CA LEU A 42 1.55 3.10 15.02
C LEU A 42 1.44 3.49 13.54
N ILE A 43 0.74 2.70 12.73
CA ILE A 43 0.54 3.00 11.31
C ILE A 43 -0.24 4.32 11.15
N ARG A 44 -1.31 4.52 11.94
CA ARG A 44 -2.14 5.73 11.90
C ARG A 44 -1.36 6.97 12.29
N GLU A 45 -0.54 6.89 13.34
CA GLU A 45 0.30 8.00 13.80
C GLU A 45 1.28 8.48 12.71
N ARG A 46 1.86 7.55 11.95
CA ARG A 46 2.81 7.85 10.87
C ARG A 46 2.16 8.21 9.54
N THR A 47 0.87 7.94 9.38
CA THR A 47 0.13 8.27 8.16
C THR A 47 -0.04 9.79 8.06
N HIS A 48 0.23 10.37 6.89
CA HIS A 48 0.09 11.81 6.66
C HIS A 48 -0.39 12.13 5.23
N GLY A 49 -0.95 13.33 5.04
CA GLY A 49 -1.59 13.75 3.78
C GLY A 49 -0.66 14.08 2.60
N ARG A 50 0.57 13.57 2.58
CA ARG A 50 1.56 13.84 1.51
C ARG A 50 1.95 12.53 0.83
N VAL A 51 2.54 12.62 -0.37
CA VAL A 51 3.02 11.45 -1.13
C VAL A 51 3.94 10.59 -0.24
N GLY A 52 3.70 9.28 -0.21
CA GLY A 52 4.40 8.34 0.66
C GLY A 52 3.84 8.23 2.08
N GLY A 53 2.82 9.02 2.43
CA GLY A 53 2.20 8.99 3.74
C GLY A 53 0.95 8.12 3.83
N ASP A 54 0.54 7.41 2.76
CA ASP A 54 -0.57 6.46 2.86
C ASP A 54 -0.14 5.20 3.62
N GLN A 55 -1.14 4.48 4.17
CA GLN A 55 -0.89 3.31 5.01
C GLN A 55 -0.01 2.25 4.34
N SER A 56 -0.10 2.06 3.02
CA SER A 56 0.70 1.05 2.31
C SER A 56 2.17 1.46 2.28
N SER A 57 2.45 2.73 2.02
CA SER A 57 3.81 3.28 2.06
C SER A 57 4.40 3.25 3.46
N VAL A 58 3.63 3.62 4.49
CA VAL A 58 4.06 3.54 5.89
C VAL A 58 4.39 2.09 6.29
N ILE A 59 3.55 1.12 5.91
CA ILE A 59 3.81 -0.30 6.16
C ILE A 59 5.09 -0.76 5.46
N ASP A 60 5.29 -0.41 4.18
CA ASP A 60 6.52 -0.77 3.44
C ASP A 60 7.77 -0.17 4.11
N GLU A 61 7.70 1.08 4.56
CA GLU A 61 8.78 1.72 5.30
C GLU A 61 9.10 0.96 6.60
N LEU A 62 8.09 0.67 7.41
CA LEU A 62 8.25 -0.04 8.69
C LEU A 62 8.88 -1.43 8.49
N VAL A 63 8.44 -2.17 7.45
CA VAL A 63 9.03 -3.48 7.10
C VAL A 63 10.49 -3.33 6.69
N ARG A 64 10.83 -2.34 5.85
CA ARG A 64 12.22 -2.05 5.46
C ARG A 64 13.09 -1.65 6.66
N MET A 65 12.57 -0.84 7.58
CA MET A 65 13.26 -0.48 8.81
C MET A 65 13.54 -1.72 9.67
N ALA A 66 12.53 -2.55 9.92
CA ALA A 66 12.69 -3.80 10.67
C ALA A 66 13.72 -4.73 10.03
N PHE A 67 13.71 -4.87 8.70
CA PHE A 67 14.67 -5.69 7.97
C PHE A 67 16.10 -5.14 8.05
N ARG A 68 16.29 -3.83 7.88
CA ARG A 68 17.60 -3.17 8.04
C ARG A 68 18.15 -3.36 9.45
N ASN A 69 17.32 -3.17 10.48
CA ASN A 69 17.72 -3.34 11.88
C ASN A 69 18.11 -4.79 12.17
N LYS A 70 17.37 -5.76 11.61
CA LYS A 70 17.70 -7.18 11.71
C LYS A 70 19.08 -7.47 11.11
N ILE A 71 19.37 -6.98 9.90
CA ILE A 71 20.69 -7.16 9.27
C ILE A 71 21.80 -6.46 10.07
N GLY A 72 21.58 -5.24 10.55
CA GLY A 72 22.54 -4.51 11.38
C GLY A 72 22.89 -5.27 12.66
N ARG A 73 21.88 -5.89 13.30
CA ARG A 73 22.09 -6.73 14.49
C ARG A 73 22.90 -7.99 14.19
N PHE A 74 22.66 -8.66 13.06
CA PHE A 74 23.47 -9.81 12.65
C PHE A 74 24.92 -9.44 12.32
N ARG A 75 25.17 -8.29 11.70
CA ARG A 75 26.55 -7.83 11.39
C ARG A 75 27.34 -7.44 12.64
N ASN A 76 26.69 -6.86 13.65
CA ASN A 76 27.34 -6.41 14.89
C ASN A 76 27.39 -7.48 16.00
N GLY A 77 26.62 -8.55 15.90
CA GLY A 77 26.57 -9.66 16.87
C GLY A 77 27.49 -10.85 16.56
N GLY A 78 28.37 -10.74 15.56
CA GLY A 78 29.28 -11.79 15.10
C GLY A 78 30.71 -11.72 15.64
N GLN A 79 30.95 -10.96 16.71
CA GLN A 79 32.19 -11.02 17.48
C GLN A 79 31.88 -11.57 18.86
N GLY A 80 32.09 -12.87 19.03
CA GLY A 80 32.05 -13.59 20.29
C GLY A 80 33.05 -14.73 20.20
#